data_AF-A0A2V6TFG9-F1
#
_entry.id   AF-A0A2V6TFG9-F1
#
_cell.length_a   1.000
_cell.length_b   1.000
_cell.length_c   1.000
_cell.angle_alpha   90.00
_cell.angle_beta   90.00
_cell.angle_gamma   90.00
#
_symmetry.space_group_name_H-M   'P 1'
#
loop_
_entity.id
_entity.type
_entity.pdbx_description
1 polymer ?
#
loop_
_entity_poly.entity_id
_entity_poly.type
_entity_poly.pdbx_seq_one_letter_code
_entity_poly.pdbx_strand_id
1 'polypeptide(L)'
;MGVQLQLLEARGPNEFDGAFAAMATERVGALVVLSDAIFNSHRTRLADLAARSRLPAAYGVRESVEAGGLMSYGPSFLDLYRRSAAYVDKILKGAKPADLPVEQPTKFELVINLKTAKSLGLTIPPSLLQRADQVIE
;
A
#
# COMPACT_ATOMS: atom_id res chain seq x y z
N MET A 1 15.07 17.60 -4.54
CA MET A 1 13.80 17.00 -5.01
C MET A 1 12.70 18.00 -4.73
N GLY A 2 12.04 18.53 -5.77
CA GLY A 2 11.05 19.61 -5.67
C GLY A 2 9.61 19.10 -5.60
N VAL A 3 9.33 18.19 -4.65
CA VAL A 3 7.97 17.69 -4.41
C VAL A 3 7.39 18.47 -3.24
N GLN A 4 6.21 19.06 -3.45
CA GLN A 4 5.44 19.69 -2.37
C GLN A 4 4.54 18.62 -1.74
N LEU A 5 4.62 18.47 -0.42
CA LEU A 5 3.76 17.56 0.32
C LEU A 5 2.48 18.27 0.74
N GLN A 6 1.37 17.59 0.54
CA GLN A 6 0.06 18.00 1.01
C GLN A 6 -0.52 16.88 1.85
N LEU A 7 -0.76 17.16 3.13
CA LEU A 7 -1.40 16.21 4.03
C LEU A 7 -2.92 16.40 3.95
N LEU A 8 -3.62 15.34 3.58
CA LEU A 8 -5.07 15.27 3.59
C LEU A 8 -5.49 14.14 4.51
N GLU A 9 -6.27 14.48 5.52
CA GLU A 9 -6.77 13.53 6.50
C GLU A 9 -8.14 13.01 6.08
N ALA A 10 -8.38 11.72 6.32
CA ALA A 10 -9.70 11.13 6.29
C ALA A 10 -9.82 10.17 7.46
N ARG A 11 -10.77 10.41 8.36
CA ARG A 11 -11.02 9.63 9.58
C ARG A 11 -11.95 8.45 9.34
N GLY A 12 -12.53 8.37 8.15
CA GLY A 12 -13.49 7.34 7.81
C GLY A 12 -13.83 7.34 6.33
N PRO A 13 -14.50 6.27 5.85
CA PRO A 13 -14.87 6.12 4.45
C PRO A 13 -15.78 7.23 3.93
N ASN A 14 -16.55 7.89 4.81
CA ASN A 14 -17.44 8.99 4.44
C ASN A 14 -16.69 10.27 4.05
N GLU A 15 -15.41 10.39 4.39
CA GLU A 15 -14.58 11.57 4.09
C GLU A 15 -13.74 11.39 2.82
N PHE A 16 -13.68 10.18 2.25
CA PHE A 16 -12.82 9.90 1.09
C PHE A 16 -13.18 10.75 -0.11
N ASP A 17 -14.47 10.84 -0.47
CA ASP A 17 -14.91 11.61 -1.63
C ASP A 17 -14.52 13.10 -1.48
N GLY A 18 -14.63 13.65 -0.26
CA GLY A 18 -14.20 15.01 0.07
C GLY A 18 -12.69 15.18 -0.07
N ALA A 19 -11.90 14.23 0.43
CA ALA A 19 -10.44 14.25 0.29
C ALA A 19 -10.00 14.20 -1.19
N PHE A 20 -10.64 13.37 -2.01
CA PHE A 20 -10.36 13.32 -3.45
C PHE A 20 -10.78 14.60 -4.19
N ALA A 21 -11.89 15.23 -3.79
CA ALA A 21 -12.29 16.53 -4.32
C ALA A 21 -11.28 17.64 -3.96
N ALA A 22 -10.75 17.62 -2.74
CA ALA A 22 -9.69 18.55 -2.32
C ALA A 22 -8.41 18.35 -3.16
N MET A 23 -7.95 17.11 -3.34
CA MET A 23 -6.80 16.79 -4.21
C MET A 23 -6.96 17.31 -5.63
N ALA A 24 -8.17 17.19 -6.21
CA ALA A 24 -8.44 17.71 -7.54
C ALA A 24 -8.36 19.25 -7.60
N THR A 25 -8.90 19.93 -6.58
CA THR A 25 -8.85 21.40 -6.45
C THR A 25 -7.42 21.90 -6.35
N GLU A 26 -6.60 21.18 -5.59
CA GLU A 26 -5.21 21.51 -5.31
C GLU A 26 -4.25 21.01 -6.41
N ARG A 27 -4.77 20.29 -7.41
CA ARG A 27 -4.03 19.74 -8.55
C ARG A 27 -2.89 18.82 -8.11
N VAL A 28 -3.15 18.00 -7.10
CA VAL A 28 -2.22 16.97 -6.64
C VAL A 28 -1.87 16.02 -7.80
N GLY A 29 -0.57 15.80 -8.02
CA GLY A 29 -0.08 14.98 -9.15
C GLY A 29 0.03 13.48 -8.86
N ALA A 30 0.09 13.08 -7.59
CA ALA A 30 0.16 11.69 -7.17
C ALA A 30 -0.27 11.55 -5.70
N LEU A 31 -0.74 10.36 -5.33
CA LEU A 31 -1.19 10.03 -3.98
C LEU A 31 -0.28 8.98 -3.35
N VAL A 32 0.06 9.18 -2.08
CA VAL A 32 0.61 8.12 -1.22
C VAL A 32 -0.42 7.84 -0.14
N VAL A 33 -1.01 6.64 -0.18
CA VAL A 33 -1.94 6.18 0.86
C VAL A 33 -1.12 5.52 1.95
N LEU A 34 -1.11 6.15 3.12
CA LEU A 34 -0.41 5.63 4.29
C LEU A 34 -1.06 4.32 4.77
N SER A 35 -0.25 3.43 5.36
CA SER A 35 -0.78 2.21 5.97
C SER A 35 -1.62 2.56 7.19
N ASP A 36 -2.91 2.29 7.11
CA ASP A 36 -3.88 2.52 8.18
C ASP A 36 -4.98 1.45 8.11
N ALA A 37 -5.56 1.10 9.26
CA ALA A 37 -6.58 0.05 9.33
C ALA A 37 -7.83 0.39 8.52
N ILE A 38 -8.31 1.64 8.58
CA ILE A 38 -9.50 2.11 7.86
C ILE A 38 -9.21 2.11 6.36
N PHE A 39 -8.04 2.62 5.95
CA PHE A 39 -7.67 2.64 4.53
C PHE A 39 -7.52 1.24 3.96
N ASN A 40 -6.90 0.32 4.71
CA ASN A 40 -6.76 -1.08 4.30
C ASN A 40 -8.11 -1.81 4.19
N SER A 41 -9.02 -1.59 5.14
CA SER A 41 -10.38 -2.15 5.09
C SER A 41 -11.21 -1.63 3.92
N HIS A 42 -10.88 -0.45 3.39
CA HIS A 42 -11.57 0.17 2.26
C HIS A 42 -10.70 0.30 1.00
N ARG A 43 -9.67 -0.53 0.87
CA ARG A 43 -8.69 -0.51 -0.23
C ARG A 43 -9.31 -0.48 -1.63
N THR A 44 -10.37 -1.25 -1.87
CA THR A 44 -11.07 -1.25 -3.17
C THR A 44 -11.69 0.11 -3.46
N ARG A 45 -12.36 0.73 -2.48
CA ARG A 45 -12.95 2.07 -2.66
C ARG A 45 -11.87 3.13 -2.93
N LEU A 46 -10.74 3.06 -2.22
CA LEU A 46 -9.63 3.99 -2.45
C LEU A 46 -8.98 3.81 -3.82
N ALA A 47 -8.77 2.56 -4.25
CA ALA A 47 -8.25 2.24 -5.58
C ALA A 47 -9.19 2.75 -6.69
N ASP A 48 -10.49 2.54 -6.53
CA ASP A 48 -11.51 3.03 -7.47
C ASP A 48 -11.53 4.56 -7.54
N LEU A 49 -11.46 5.25 -6.40
CA LEU A 49 -11.42 6.72 -6.36
C LEU A 49 -10.16 7.28 -7.00
N ALA A 50 -9.00 6.67 -6.75
CA ALA A 50 -7.74 7.04 -7.39
C ALA A 50 -7.82 6.84 -8.92
N ALA A 51 -8.34 5.72 -9.38
CA ALA A 51 -8.51 5.43 -10.80
C ALA A 51 -9.47 6.42 -11.48
N ARG A 52 -10.64 6.68 -10.87
CA ARG A 52 -11.64 7.66 -11.38
C ARG A 52 -11.09 9.07 -11.43
N SER A 53 -10.28 9.44 -10.45
CA SER A 53 -9.63 10.75 -10.38
C SER A 53 -8.38 10.85 -11.26
N ARG A 54 -8.02 9.76 -11.98
CA ARG A 54 -6.79 9.62 -12.76
C ARG A 54 -5.53 9.97 -11.96
N LEU A 55 -5.54 9.63 -10.68
CA LEU A 55 -4.47 9.96 -9.74
C LEU A 55 -3.58 8.73 -9.53
N PRO A 56 -2.31 8.74 -9.96
CA PRO A 56 -1.38 7.67 -9.67
C PRO A 56 -1.19 7.53 -8.16
N ALA A 57 -1.46 6.34 -7.61
CA ALA A 57 -1.45 6.10 -6.18
C ALA A 57 -0.50 4.97 -5.76
N ALA A 58 0.36 5.26 -4.78
CA ALA A 58 1.22 4.28 -4.12
C ALA A 58 0.66 3.89 -2.75
N TYR A 59 0.74 2.61 -2.39
CA TYR A 59 0.19 2.05 -1.16
C TYR A 59 1.26 1.34 -0.33
N GLY A 60 1.01 1.21 0.98
CA GLY A 60 1.92 0.48 1.89
C GLY A 60 1.68 -1.04 1.96
N VAL A 61 0.67 -1.57 1.26
CA VAL A 61 0.29 -2.99 1.31
C VAL A 61 -0.05 -3.51 -0.09
N ARG A 62 0.35 -4.75 -0.39
CA ARG A 62 0.17 -5.36 -1.72
C ARG A 62 -1.29 -5.57 -2.12
N GLU A 63 -2.14 -5.79 -1.13
CA GLU A 63 -3.55 -6.08 -1.30
C GLU A 63 -4.31 -4.88 -1.91
N SER A 64 -3.79 -3.66 -1.75
CA SER A 64 -4.34 -2.48 -2.42
C SER A 64 -4.07 -2.50 -3.93
N VAL A 65 -2.95 -3.08 -4.37
CA VAL A 65 -2.60 -3.24 -5.79
C VAL A 65 -3.44 -4.35 -6.42
N GLU A 66 -3.66 -5.44 -5.68
CA GLU A 66 -4.59 -6.52 -6.04
C GLU A 66 -6.03 -6.01 -6.17
N ALA A 67 -6.42 -5.01 -5.35
CA ALA A 67 -7.71 -4.34 -5.42
C ALA A 67 -7.83 -3.31 -6.56
N GLY A 68 -6.82 -3.16 -7.42
CA GLY A 68 -6.82 -2.25 -8.57
C GLY A 68 -5.94 -1.00 -8.42
N GLY A 69 -5.27 -0.83 -7.29
CA GLY A 69 -4.29 0.23 -7.09
C GLY A 69 -3.08 0.12 -8.04
N LEU A 70 -2.34 1.22 -8.23
CA LEU A 70 -1.23 1.27 -9.18
C LEU A 70 0.00 0.51 -8.70
N MET A 71 0.51 0.81 -7.51
CA MET A 71 1.70 0.13 -6.98
C MET A 71 1.75 0.16 -5.45
N SER A 72 2.51 -0.75 -4.86
CA SER A 72 2.79 -0.75 -3.43
C SER A 72 4.24 -1.07 -3.16
N TYR A 73 4.73 -0.55 -2.04
CA TYR A 73 5.97 -1.00 -1.45
C TYR A 73 5.80 -1.13 0.06
N GLY A 74 5.96 -2.35 0.58
CA GLY A 74 5.69 -2.61 1.98
C GLY A 74 6.09 -4.02 2.42
N PRO A 75 5.96 -4.32 3.72
CA PRO A 75 6.32 -5.62 4.25
C PRO A 75 5.41 -6.72 3.70
N SER A 76 5.96 -7.92 3.51
CA SER A 76 5.17 -9.10 3.15
C SER A 76 4.42 -9.62 4.38
N PHE A 77 3.11 -9.36 4.47
CA PHE A 77 2.30 -9.88 5.59
C PHE A 77 2.30 -11.41 5.67
N LEU A 78 2.38 -12.08 4.53
CA LEU A 78 2.50 -13.54 4.50
C LEU A 78 3.80 -14.02 5.17
N ASP A 79 4.92 -13.32 4.96
CA ASP A 79 6.19 -13.61 5.66
C ASP A 79 6.06 -13.30 7.17
N LEU A 80 5.46 -12.16 7.50
CA LEU A 80 5.23 -11.76 8.89
C LEU A 80 4.39 -12.79 9.64
N TYR A 81 3.29 -13.29 9.07
CA TYR A 81 2.46 -14.31 9.73
C TYR A 81 3.19 -15.63 9.95
N ARG A 82 4.07 -16.04 9.01
CA ARG A 82 4.92 -17.23 9.21
C ARG A 82 5.90 -17.04 10.36
N ARG A 83 6.52 -15.86 10.46
CA ARG A 83 7.39 -15.50 11.60
C ARG A 83 6.60 -15.48 12.92
N SER A 84 5.41 -14.89 12.93
CA SER A 84 4.52 -14.89 14.10
C SER A 84 4.16 -16.30 14.55
N ALA A 85 3.94 -17.25 13.64
CA ALA A 85 3.67 -18.64 14.00
C ALA A 85 4.83 -19.29 14.78
N ALA A 86 6.08 -18.94 14.46
CA ALA A 86 7.24 -19.41 15.22
C ALA A 86 7.28 -18.82 16.65
N TYR A 87 6.81 -17.58 16.84
CA TYR A 87 6.67 -16.99 18.18
C TYR A 87 5.60 -17.70 18.99
N VAL A 88 4.45 -17.96 18.37
CA VAL A 88 3.36 -18.72 18.99
C VAL A 88 3.85 -20.11 19.41
N ASP A 89 4.57 -20.83 18.55
CA ASP A 89 5.16 -22.14 18.89
C ASP A 89 6.10 -22.06 20.11
N LYS A 90 7.00 -21.08 20.16
CA LYS A 90 7.91 -20.87 21.31
C LYS A 90 7.14 -20.62 22.61
N ILE A 91 6.11 -19.78 22.57
CA ILE A 91 5.28 -19.46 23.74
C ILE A 91 4.52 -20.69 24.21
N LEU A 92 3.90 -21.44 23.29
CA LEU A 92 3.19 -22.68 23.62
C LEU A 92 4.12 -23.76 24.19
N LYS A 93 5.43 -23.72 23.87
CA LYS A 93 6.48 -24.57 24.45
C LYS A 93 7.07 -24.03 25.76
N GLY A 94 6.56 -22.92 26.30
CA GLY A 94 6.93 -22.39 27.62
C GLY A 94 7.88 -21.19 27.62
N ALA A 95 8.25 -20.63 26.46
CA ALA A 95 8.98 -19.37 26.42
C ALA A 95 8.09 -18.22 26.95
N LYS A 96 8.65 -17.34 27.79
CA LYS A 96 7.92 -16.16 28.27
C LYS A 96 7.91 -15.08 27.20
N PRO A 97 6.75 -14.47 26.89
CA PRO A 97 6.69 -13.38 25.89
C PRO A 97 7.64 -12.22 26.18
N ALA A 98 7.88 -11.89 27.46
CA ALA A 98 8.79 -10.83 27.87
C ALA A 98 10.28 -11.09 27.52
N ASP A 99 10.64 -12.35 27.28
CA ASP A 99 12.01 -12.76 26.94
C ASP A 99 12.21 -12.88 25.42
N LEU A 100 11.13 -12.76 24.63
CA LEU A 100 11.19 -12.84 23.16
C LEU A 100 11.41 -11.44 22.58
N PRO A 101 12.40 -11.26 21.67
CA PRO A 101 12.68 -9.96 21.09
C PRO A 101 11.54 -9.50 20.16
N VAL A 102 11.34 -8.19 20.04
CA VAL A 102 10.45 -7.64 19.01
C VAL A 102 11.19 -7.70 17.67
N GLU A 103 10.63 -8.43 16.71
CA GLU A 103 11.18 -8.53 15.35
C GLU A 103 10.60 -7.47 14.41
N GLN A 104 11.45 -6.93 13.54
CA GLN A 104 11.06 -6.08 12.42
C GLN A 104 10.87 -6.91 11.15
N PRO A 105 10.03 -6.45 10.19
CA PRO A 105 9.91 -7.11 8.90
C PRO A 105 11.26 -7.19 8.19
N THR A 106 11.60 -8.37 7.65
CA THR A 106 12.83 -8.55 6.85
C THR A 106 12.56 -8.66 5.36
N LYS A 107 11.32 -8.96 4.97
CA LYS A 107 10.90 -9.08 3.57
C LYS A 107 9.94 -7.96 3.20
N PHE A 108 10.32 -7.21 2.17
CA PHE A 108 9.51 -6.16 1.56
C PHE A 108 9.26 -6.53 0.10
N GLU A 109 8.09 -6.15 -0.41
CA GLU A 109 7.69 -6.43 -1.78
C GLU A 109 7.31 -5.14 -2.50
N LEU A 110 7.89 -4.94 -3.69
CA LEU A 110 7.43 -3.99 -4.68
C LEU A 110 6.46 -4.69 -5.62
N VAL A 111 5.19 -4.26 -5.62
CA VAL A 111 4.15 -4.81 -6.50
C VAL A 111 3.63 -3.71 -7.42
N ILE A 112 3.54 -3.99 -8.72
CA ILE A 112 3.14 -3.04 -9.75
C ILE A 112 1.98 -3.60 -10.56
N ASN A 113 0.92 -2.83 -10.76
CA ASN A 113 -0.22 -3.16 -11.60
C ASN A 113 -0.09 -2.50 -12.98
N LEU A 114 0.28 -3.29 -14.00
CA LEU A 114 0.42 -2.81 -15.37
C LEU A 114 -0.92 -2.44 -16.01
N LYS A 115 -2.02 -3.08 -15.61
CA LYS A 115 -3.36 -2.72 -16.09
C LYS A 115 -3.73 -1.30 -15.64
N THR A 116 -3.50 -0.99 -14.37
CA THR A 116 -3.73 0.34 -13.81
C THR A 116 -2.75 1.37 -14.37
N ALA A 117 -1.48 1.00 -14.57
CA ALA A 117 -0.53 1.89 -15.24
C ALA A 117 -0.99 2.27 -16.66
N LYS A 118 -1.43 1.28 -17.45
CA LYS A 118 -1.95 1.50 -18.81
C LYS A 118 -3.21 2.37 -18.81
N SER A 119 -4.15 2.15 -17.89
CA SER A 119 -5.39 2.96 -17.82
C SER A 119 -5.12 4.40 -17.43
N LEU A 120 -4.05 4.66 -16.67
CA LEU A 120 -3.56 5.99 -16.33
C LEU A 120 -2.66 6.61 -17.41
N GLY A 121 -2.36 5.90 -18.50
CA GLY A 121 -1.46 6.38 -19.55
C GLY A 121 0.02 6.43 -19.13
N LEU A 122 0.40 5.65 -18.11
CA LEU A 122 1.75 5.61 -17.58
C LEU A 122 2.58 4.49 -18.22
N THR A 123 3.78 4.83 -18.67
CA THR A 123 4.79 3.84 -19.07
C THR A 123 5.72 3.58 -17.88
N ILE A 124 5.67 2.36 -17.34
CA ILE A 124 6.55 1.96 -16.24
C ILE A 124 7.95 1.65 -16.81
N PRO A 125 9.03 2.28 -16.31
CA PRO A 125 10.38 2.01 -16.80
C PRO A 125 10.77 0.53 -16.63
N PRO A 126 11.46 -0.08 -17.62
CA PRO A 126 11.92 -1.47 -17.52
C PRO A 126 12.79 -1.74 -16.29
N SER A 127 13.62 -0.75 -15.90
CA SER A 127 14.47 -0.83 -14.69
C SER A 127 13.67 -0.92 -13.40
N LEU A 128 12.44 -0.38 -13.37
CA LEU A 128 11.55 -0.50 -12.22
C LEU A 128 10.81 -1.84 -12.23
N LEU A 129 10.38 -2.32 -13.40
CA LEU A 129 9.76 -3.64 -13.54
C LEU A 129 10.71 -4.77 -13.15
N GLN A 130 11.99 -4.67 -13.51
CA GLN A 130 13.03 -5.63 -13.11
C GLN A 130 13.26 -5.70 -11.60
N ARG A 131 12.89 -4.66 -10.86
CA ARG A 131 12.98 -4.61 -9.40
C ARG A 131 11.70 -5.02 -8.70
N ALA A 132 10.59 -5.13 -9.44
CA ALA A 132 9.32 -5.52 -8.85
C ALA A 132 9.37 -7.00 -8.47
N ASP A 133 9.03 -7.30 -7.21
CA ASP A 133 8.83 -8.66 -6.74
C ASP A 133 7.60 -9.29 -7.42
N GLN A 134 6.64 -8.46 -7.81
CA GLN A 134 5.49 -8.90 -8.59
C GLN A 134 4.96 -7.84 -9.54
N VAL A 135 4.52 -8.31 -10.70
CA VAL A 135 3.80 -7.53 -11.70
C VAL A 135 2.42 -8.17 -11.89
N ILE A 136 1.37 -7.36 -11.80
CA ILE A 136 -0.03 -7.75 -12.07
C ILE A 136 -0.39 -7.23 -13.46
N GLU A 137 -1.00 -8.06 -14.29
CA GLU A 137 -1.38 -7.77 -15.68
C GLU A 137 -2.89 -7.64 -15.90
#